data_AF-A0A522DIS5-F1
#
_entry.id   AF-A0A522DIS5-F1
#
_cell.length_a   1.000
_cell.length_b   1.000
_cell.length_c   1.000
_cell.angle_alpha   90.00
_cell.angle_beta   90.00
_cell.angle_gamma   90.00
#
_symmetry.space_group_name_H-M   'P 1'
#
loop_
_entity.id
_entity.type
_entity.pdbx_description
1 polymer ?
#
loop_
_entity_poly.entity_id
_entity_poly.type
_entity_poly.pdbx_seq_one_letter_code
_entity_poly.pdbx_strand_id
1 'polypeptide(L)'
;MLKNLLSTAWFVILLSSCVSTSHNSHHYEDAVNTNVAQVDLSADTKPVSLTELPRTEDGGFVLAPGFYEAEFKTYCLQPGTPDPSPQDAYLQAPLSGYRKDIVETVLYNSRSKPGIEQRHVQLLLWSVVSGSDFNRLSPAVRADAMQLLTSKQVFELKGGVMGVVKNVSYNLPGGGTNGHNNIRRLFEMGSASYEAFEKIAVLRETPQIKRADFKNDQWYKQKQNYYVRHFPVSYQKVRIQVYVPDGVLDSTGKVAGEYLVFDPTGSQTIPANSNAQRLGIGGPFLDIVRAVIKINNANNPPKKLPDNKKNNKIPSRV
;
A
#
# COMPACT_ATOMS: atom_id res chain seq x y z
N MET A 1 -15.25 -60.04 53.91
CA MET A 1 -15.70 -59.88 52.51
C MET A 1 -17.08 -59.25 52.53
N LEU A 2 -17.16 -57.93 52.40
CA LEU A 2 -18.41 -57.17 52.48
C LEU A 2 -18.63 -56.48 51.13
N LYS A 3 -19.65 -56.93 50.39
CA LYS A 3 -20.20 -56.28 49.21
C LYS A 3 -21.35 -55.40 49.67
N ASN A 4 -21.33 -54.12 49.30
CA ASN A 4 -22.47 -53.32 48.83
C ASN A 4 -22.10 -51.85 48.83
N LEU A 5 -22.24 -51.19 47.67
CA LEU A 5 -23.01 -49.94 47.56
C LEU A 5 -23.20 -49.60 46.07
N LEU A 6 -24.47 -49.62 45.66
CA LEU A 6 -25.04 -48.99 44.48
C LEU A 6 -24.66 -47.50 44.43
N SER A 7 -24.49 -46.93 43.23
CA SER A 7 -25.25 -45.73 42.86
C SER A 7 -25.13 -45.42 41.36
N THR A 8 -26.30 -45.41 40.71
CA THR A 8 -26.76 -44.45 39.69
C THR A 8 -25.92 -44.18 38.43
N ALA A 9 -26.51 -44.61 37.32
CA ALA A 9 -26.27 -44.10 35.98
C ALA A 9 -26.38 -42.58 35.89
N TRP A 10 -25.48 -41.96 35.12
CA TRP A 10 -25.84 -40.82 34.28
C TRP A 10 -25.08 -40.89 32.97
N PHE A 11 -25.88 -41.08 31.92
CA PHE A 11 -25.53 -41.05 30.52
C PHE A 11 -25.18 -39.59 30.17
N VAL A 12 -23.93 -39.30 29.86
CA VAL A 12 -23.55 -38.04 29.19
C VAL A 12 -22.90 -38.40 27.87
N ILE A 13 -23.72 -38.41 26.83
CA ILE A 13 -23.27 -38.38 25.44
C ILE A 13 -22.65 -37.00 25.23
N LEU A 14 -21.32 -36.91 25.23
CA LEU A 14 -20.62 -35.76 24.70
C LEU A 14 -20.72 -35.81 23.17
N LEU A 15 -21.80 -35.23 22.64
CA LEU A 15 -21.84 -34.80 21.25
C LEU A 15 -20.70 -33.79 21.07
N SER A 16 -19.62 -34.25 20.45
CA SER A 16 -18.59 -33.39 19.90
C SER A 16 -19.21 -32.63 18.72
N SER A 17 -19.91 -31.53 19.02
CA SER A 17 -20.22 -30.52 18.03
C SER A 17 -18.91 -29.80 17.69
N CYS A 18 -18.27 -30.25 16.62
CA CYS A 18 -17.33 -29.44 15.88
C CYS A 18 -18.08 -28.18 15.44
N VAL A 19 -17.96 -27.10 16.23
CA VAL A 19 -18.23 -25.75 15.75
C VAL A 19 -17.12 -25.47 14.74
N SER A 20 -17.39 -25.83 13.48
CA SER A 20 -16.67 -25.34 12.33
C SER A 20 -16.81 -23.82 12.35
N THR A 21 -15.84 -23.17 12.97
CA THR A 21 -15.66 -21.73 12.87
C THR A 21 -15.27 -21.50 11.42
N SER A 22 -16.26 -21.17 10.58
CA SER A 22 -15.99 -20.78 9.20
C SER A 22 -14.99 -19.64 9.28
N HIS A 23 -13.78 -19.86 8.77
CA HIS A 23 -12.85 -18.79 8.52
C HIS A 23 -13.60 -17.74 7.70
N ASN A 24 -13.91 -16.62 8.34
CA ASN A 24 -14.46 -15.46 7.66
C ASN A 24 -13.31 -14.91 6.82
N SER A 25 -13.13 -15.46 5.63
CA SER A 25 -12.36 -14.85 4.56
C SER A 25 -13.11 -13.58 4.20
N HIS A 26 -12.83 -12.49 4.91
CA HIS A 26 -13.25 -11.17 4.49
C HIS A 26 -12.79 -11.01 3.04
N HIS A 27 -13.77 -10.95 2.13
CA HIS A 27 -13.60 -10.87 0.70
C HIS A 27 -12.68 -9.69 0.35
N TYR A 28 -11.42 -10.00 0.08
CA TYR A 28 -10.47 -9.04 -0.48
C TYR A 28 -10.71 -8.83 -1.99
N GLU A 29 -11.41 -9.76 -2.64
CA GLU A 29 -11.77 -9.68 -4.06
C GLU A 29 -12.74 -8.53 -4.38
N ASP A 30 -13.60 -8.12 -3.44
CA ASP A 30 -14.61 -7.07 -3.67
C ASP A 30 -14.04 -5.66 -3.85
N ALA A 31 -12.74 -5.45 -3.56
CA ALA A 31 -12.12 -4.13 -3.62
C ALA A 31 -11.14 -3.93 -4.79
N VAL A 32 -10.87 -4.98 -5.58
CA VAL A 32 -10.02 -4.88 -6.77
C VAL A 32 -10.89 -4.50 -7.96
N ASN A 33 -10.59 -3.37 -8.60
CA ASN A 33 -11.37 -2.95 -9.76
C ASN A 33 -10.95 -3.75 -11.00
N THR A 34 -11.80 -4.68 -11.43
CA THR A 34 -11.63 -5.51 -12.63
C THR A 34 -12.56 -5.09 -13.78
N ASN A 35 -13.26 -3.95 -13.65
CA ASN A 35 -14.23 -3.49 -14.64
C ASN A 35 -13.52 -2.92 -15.88
N VAL A 36 -13.13 -3.82 -16.78
CA VAL A 36 -12.50 -3.48 -18.06
C VAL A 36 -13.48 -2.69 -18.90
N ALA A 37 -13.02 -1.60 -19.48
CA ALA A 37 -13.78 -0.78 -20.41
C ALA A 37 -13.01 -0.53 -21.70
N GLN A 38 -13.76 -0.31 -22.77
CA GLN A 38 -13.25 0.30 -23.98
C GLN A 38 -13.41 1.81 -23.83
N VAL A 39 -12.33 2.55 -24.11
CA VAL A 39 -12.32 4.00 -24.11
C VAL A 39 -12.07 4.45 -25.54
N ASP A 40 -12.98 5.26 -26.06
CA ASP A 40 -12.87 5.85 -27.39
C ASP A 40 -12.00 7.11 -27.32
N LEU A 41 -10.68 6.91 -27.41
CA LEU A 41 -9.68 7.97 -27.54
C LEU A 41 -9.04 7.83 -28.91
N SER A 42 -8.95 8.91 -29.68
CA SER A 42 -8.24 8.86 -30.96
C SER A 42 -6.76 8.54 -30.74
N ALA A 43 -6.16 7.81 -31.67
CA ALA A 43 -4.75 7.37 -31.56
C ALA A 43 -3.76 8.55 -31.41
N ASP A 44 -4.13 9.74 -31.91
CA ASP A 44 -3.31 10.95 -31.86
C ASP A 44 -3.51 11.77 -30.58
N THR A 45 -4.50 11.44 -29.75
CA THR A 45 -4.74 12.16 -28.49
C THR A 45 -3.59 11.88 -27.52
N LYS A 46 -2.83 12.92 -27.19
CA LYS A 46 -1.75 12.84 -26.20
C LYS A 46 -2.26 13.22 -24.82
N PRO A 47 -1.81 12.54 -23.75
CA PRO A 47 -2.20 12.92 -22.41
C PRO A 47 -1.57 14.25 -22.02
N VAL A 48 -2.32 15.05 -21.27
CA VAL A 48 -1.82 16.25 -20.58
C VAL A 48 -1.26 15.84 -19.21
N SER A 49 -0.37 16.65 -18.63
CA SER A 49 0.18 16.34 -17.30
C SER A 49 -0.90 16.37 -16.21
N LEU A 50 -1.09 15.25 -15.51
CA LEU A 50 -1.96 15.15 -14.34
C LEU A 50 -1.49 16.07 -13.20
N THR A 51 -0.18 16.31 -13.10
CA THR A 51 0.40 17.12 -12.01
C THR A 51 0.13 18.61 -12.15
N GLU A 52 -0.42 19.04 -13.29
CA GLU A 52 -0.84 20.43 -13.49
C GLU A 52 -2.25 20.73 -12.98
N LEU A 53 -3.02 19.70 -12.63
CA LEU A 53 -4.38 19.86 -12.11
C LEU A 53 -4.38 20.49 -10.70
N PRO A 54 -5.47 21.19 -10.33
CA PRO A 54 -5.68 21.60 -8.95
C PRO A 54 -5.65 20.40 -8.00
N ARG A 55 -5.18 20.62 -6.77
CA ARG A 55 -5.11 19.57 -5.75
C ARG A 55 -6.01 19.84 -4.56
N THR A 56 -6.43 18.79 -3.87
CA THR A 56 -7.01 18.90 -2.54
C THR A 56 -5.93 19.17 -1.49
N GLU A 57 -6.32 19.55 -0.27
CA GLU A 57 -5.37 19.70 0.85
C GLU A 57 -4.59 18.41 1.16
N ASP A 58 -5.21 17.25 0.92
CA ASP A 58 -4.58 15.93 1.10
C ASP A 58 -3.70 15.52 -0.09
N GLY A 59 -3.68 16.31 -1.16
CA GLY A 59 -2.84 16.12 -2.34
C GLY A 59 -3.45 15.29 -3.47
N GLY A 60 -4.75 14.99 -3.41
CA GLY A 60 -5.48 14.35 -4.51
C GLY A 60 -5.71 15.32 -5.67
N PHE A 61 -5.76 14.82 -6.91
CA PHE A 61 -5.97 15.62 -8.11
C PHE A 61 -7.46 15.86 -8.33
N VAL A 62 -7.86 17.12 -8.46
CA VAL A 62 -9.22 17.49 -8.85
C VAL A 62 -9.35 17.37 -10.36
N LEU A 63 -10.13 16.39 -10.80
CA LEU A 63 -10.28 16.02 -12.19
C LEU A 63 -11.26 16.93 -12.92
N ALA A 64 -10.94 17.21 -14.18
CA ALA A 64 -11.82 17.80 -15.20
C ALA A 64 -11.88 16.85 -16.41
N PRO A 65 -12.84 16.99 -17.35
CA PRO A 65 -12.84 16.21 -18.58
C PRO A 65 -11.49 16.31 -19.30
N GLY A 66 -11.01 15.19 -19.85
CA GLY A 66 -9.72 15.14 -20.52
C GLY A 66 -8.95 13.84 -20.29
N PHE A 67 -7.78 13.76 -20.94
CA PHE A 67 -6.85 12.63 -20.87
C PHE A 67 -5.54 13.09 -20.21
N TYR A 68 -5.19 12.46 -19.10
CA TYR A 68 -4.08 12.86 -18.23
C TYR A 68 -3.08 11.74 -17.99
N GLU A 69 -1.84 12.11 -17.69
CA GLU A 69 -0.76 11.20 -17.31
C GLU A 69 0.16 11.80 -16.25
N ALA A 70 0.64 10.97 -15.32
CA ALA A 70 1.79 11.30 -14.48
C ALA A 70 2.58 10.05 -14.06
N GLU A 71 3.85 10.26 -13.72
CA GLU A 71 4.70 9.25 -13.10
C GLU A 71 4.63 9.35 -11.57
N PHE A 72 4.53 8.21 -10.90
CA PHE A 72 4.52 8.09 -9.45
C PHE A 72 5.67 7.23 -8.96
N LYS A 73 6.23 7.61 -7.81
CA LYS A 73 7.16 6.76 -7.06
C LYS A 73 6.39 5.55 -6.59
N THR A 74 6.92 4.36 -6.86
CA THR A 74 6.37 3.11 -6.33
C THR A 74 7.39 2.36 -5.50
N TYR A 75 6.89 1.38 -4.75
CA TYR A 75 7.69 0.59 -3.84
C TYR A 75 7.32 -0.88 -3.92
N CYS A 76 8.32 -1.74 -3.95
CA CYS A 76 8.19 -3.18 -3.78
C CYS A 76 7.52 -3.51 -2.45
N LEU A 77 6.32 -4.12 -2.49
CA LEU A 77 5.61 -4.61 -1.30
C LEU A 77 5.61 -6.13 -1.20
N GLN A 78 6.11 -6.85 -2.20
CA GLN A 78 6.14 -8.31 -2.23
C GLN A 78 7.55 -8.83 -2.52
N PRO A 79 8.46 -8.84 -1.52
CA PRO A 79 9.84 -9.29 -1.72
C PRO A 79 9.95 -10.72 -2.27
N GLY A 80 10.94 -10.93 -3.14
CA GLY A 80 11.20 -12.20 -3.79
C GLY A 80 10.27 -12.46 -4.98
N THR A 81 9.84 -11.40 -5.66
CA THR A 81 9.11 -11.49 -6.93
C THR A 81 9.84 -10.72 -8.03
N PRO A 82 9.62 -11.08 -9.31
CA PRO A 82 10.15 -10.35 -10.44
C PRO A 82 9.79 -8.87 -10.46
N ASP A 83 10.73 -8.03 -10.93
CA ASP A 83 10.44 -6.65 -11.32
C ASP A 83 9.34 -6.63 -12.41
N PRO A 84 8.46 -5.61 -12.45
CA PRO A 84 7.49 -5.50 -13.53
C PRO A 84 8.15 -5.40 -14.90
N SER A 85 7.44 -5.90 -15.90
CA SER A 85 7.78 -5.85 -17.32
C SER A 85 6.72 -5.08 -18.11
N PRO A 86 7.04 -4.59 -19.31
CA PRO A 86 6.06 -3.90 -20.17
C PRO A 86 4.87 -4.77 -20.58
N GLN A 87 4.97 -6.11 -20.47
CA GLN A 87 3.88 -7.04 -20.81
C GLN A 87 2.91 -7.27 -19.66
N ASP A 88 3.22 -6.77 -18.46
CA ASP A 88 2.38 -6.98 -17.29
C ASP A 88 1.16 -6.05 -17.30
N ALA A 89 0.01 -6.63 -17.01
CA ALA A 89 -1.25 -5.94 -16.79
C ALA A 89 -1.41 -5.67 -15.30
N TYR A 90 -1.78 -4.45 -14.94
CA TYR A 90 -1.81 -4.00 -13.56
C TYR A 90 -3.16 -3.36 -13.20
N LEU A 91 -3.69 -3.77 -12.05
CA LEU A 91 -4.94 -3.29 -11.48
C LEU A 91 -4.66 -2.37 -10.29
N GLN A 92 -5.51 -1.37 -10.07
CA GLN A 92 -5.52 -0.65 -8.81
C GLN A 92 -6.23 -1.48 -7.75
N ALA A 93 -5.66 -1.52 -6.55
CA ALA A 93 -6.24 -2.19 -5.39
C ALA A 93 -5.94 -1.39 -4.11
N PRO A 94 -6.80 -1.48 -3.07
CA PRO A 94 -6.43 -1.01 -1.75
C PRO A 94 -5.22 -1.79 -1.22
N LEU A 95 -4.50 -1.22 -0.25
CA LEU A 95 -3.44 -1.96 0.45
C LEU A 95 -3.99 -3.16 1.22
N SER A 96 -3.17 -4.21 1.29
CA SER A 96 -3.48 -5.44 2.01
C SER A 96 -2.26 -6.08 2.60
N GLY A 97 -2.49 -7.12 3.40
CA GLY A 97 -1.43 -7.90 4.04
C GLY A 97 -1.02 -7.35 5.41
N TYR A 98 0.09 -7.87 5.88
CA TYR A 98 0.62 -7.59 7.22
C TYR A 98 1.02 -6.12 7.37
N ARG A 99 0.57 -5.49 8.47
CA ARG A 99 0.84 -4.08 8.82
C ARG A 99 0.45 -3.07 7.72
N LYS A 100 -0.62 -3.35 6.97
CA LYS A 100 -1.10 -2.47 5.88
C LYS A 100 -1.26 -0.99 6.28
N ASP A 101 -1.70 -0.71 7.51
CA ASP A 101 -1.92 0.67 7.98
C ASP A 101 -0.59 1.43 8.16
N ILE A 102 0.48 0.72 8.52
CA ILE A 102 1.85 1.29 8.59
C ILE A 102 2.36 1.56 7.18
N VAL A 103 2.18 0.60 6.26
CA VAL A 103 2.54 0.78 4.84
C VAL A 103 1.81 1.99 4.26
N GLU A 104 0.50 2.09 4.47
CA GLU A 104 -0.32 3.22 4.03
C GLU A 104 0.23 4.55 4.54
N THR A 105 0.54 4.62 5.84
CA THR A 105 1.10 5.83 6.47
C THR A 105 2.44 6.23 5.84
N VAL A 106 3.34 5.26 5.61
CA VAL A 106 4.63 5.50 4.96
C VAL A 106 4.44 6.06 3.55
N LEU A 107 3.54 5.48 2.76
CA LEU A 107 3.28 5.92 1.39
C LEU A 107 2.73 7.35 1.35
N TYR A 108 1.70 7.67 2.15
CA TYR A 108 1.17 9.04 2.23
C TYR A 108 2.21 10.04 2.72
N ASN A 109 2.92 9.74 3.80
CA ASN A 109 3.89 10.69 4.35
C ASN A 109 5.12 10.86 3.47
N SER A 110 5.48 9.87 2.64
CA SER A 110 6.58 10.00 1.68
C SER A 110 6.32 11.07 0.62
N ARG A 111 5.05 11.33 0.27
CA ARG A 111 4.66 12.39 -0.69
C ARG A 111 5.11 13.77 -0.19
N SER A 112 4.83 14.09 1.07
CA SER A 112 5.12 15.42 1.65
C SER A 112 6.55 15.57 2.18
N LYS A 113 7.40 14.56 1.98
CA LYS A 113 8.79 14.52 2.46
C LYS A 113 9.76 14.23 1.30
N PRO A 114 9.85 15.12 0.28
CA PRO A 114 10.66 14.87 -0.92
C PRO A 114 12.16 14.75 -0.64
N GLY A 115 12.65 15.26 0.50
CA GLY A 115 14.05 15.13 0.92
C GLY A 115 14.42 13.74 1.47
N ILE A 116 13.45 12.83 1.65
CA ILE A 116 13.74 11.44 2.03
C ILE A 116 13.98 10.63 0.76
N GLU A 117 15.14 9.97 0.72
CA GLU A 117 15.55 9.11 -0.37
C GLU A 117 14.55 7.95 -0.57
N GLN A 118 14.13 7.70 -1.82
CA GLN A 118 13.20 6.62 -2.14
C GLN A 118 13.72 5.26 -1.67
N ARG A 119 15.04 5.06 -1.71
CA ARG A 119 15.72 3.86 -1.21
C ARG A 119 15.52 3.64 0.29
N HIS A 120 15.50 4.71 1.09
CA HIS A 120 15.24 4.62 2.53
C HIS A 120 13.78 4.26 2.80
N VAL A 121 12.85 4.83 2.05
CA VAL A 121 11.43 4.45 2.12
C VAL A 121 11.25 2.98 1.74
N GLN A 122 11.93 2.50 0.69
CA GLN A 122 11.89 1.10 0.28
C GLN A 122 12.44 0.15 1.36
N LEU A 123 13.57 0.47 1.98
CA LEU A 123 14.13 -0.33 3.09
C LEU A 123 13.20 -0.37 4.30
N LEU A 124 12.59 0.77 4.65
CA LEU A 124 11.57 0.81 5.70
C LEU A 124 10.39 -0.11 5.35
N LEU A 125 9.83 0.01 4.14
CA LEU A 125 8.71 -0.82 3.70
C LEU A 125 9.07 -2.30 3.71
N TRP A 126 10.26 -2.68 3.24
CA TRP A 126 10.75 -4.06 3.32
C TRP A 126 10.83 -4.57 4.75
N SER A 127 11.35 -3.77 5.69
CA SER A 127 11.35 -4.13 7.10
C SER A 127 9.93 -4.33 7.66
N VAL A 128 8.97 -3.50 7.26
CA VAL A 128 7.57 -3.58 7.71
C VAL A 128 6.92 -4.86 7.18
N VAL A 129 6.98 -5.11 5.86
CA VAL A 129 6.30 -6.26 5.24
C VAL A 129 6.99 -7.59 5.57
N SER A 130 8.32 -7.59 5.80
CA SER A 130 9.04 -8.78 6.27
C SER A 130 8.93 -9.00 7.78
N GLY A 131 8.33 -8.08 8.53
CA GLY A 131 8.26 -8.17 10.00
C GLY A 131 9.64 -8.17 10.65
N SER A 132 10.60 -7.43 10.09
CA SER A 132 11.90 -7.20 10.72
C SER A 132 11.77 -6.19 11.85
N ASP A 133 12.58 -6.35 12.89
CA ASP A 133 12.65 -5.40 14.02
C ASP A 133 13.16 -4.03 13.53
N PHE A 134 12.40 -2.97 13.83
CA PHE A 134 12.76 -1.58 13.55
C PHE A 134 14.18 -1.21 14.01
N ASN A 135 14.65 -1.78 15.12
CA ASN A 135 15.97 -1.49 15.66
C ASN A 135 17.11 -2.01 14.77
N ARG A 136 16.82 -2.92 13.83
CA ARG A 136 17.77 -3.47 12.85
C ARG A 136 17.95 -2.62 11.61
N LEU A 137 17.10 -1.61 11.40
CA LEU A 137 17.31 -0.60 10.37
C LEU A 137 18.60 0.19 10.63
N SER A 138 19.28 0.60 9.56
CA SER A 138 20.47 1.46 9.67
C SER A 138 20.12 2.81 10.33
N PRO A 139 21.09 3.50 10.95
CA PRO A 139 20.83 4.78 11.61
C PRO A 139 20.15 5.81 10.70
N ALA A 140 20.59 5.92 9.44
CA ALA A 140 20.01 6.84 8.46
C ALA A 140 18.55 6.48 8.13
N VAL A 141 18.27 5.19 7.85
CA VAL A 141 16.90 4.74 7.53
C VAL A 141 15.97 4.91 8.74
N ARG A 142 16.46 4.69 9.97
CA ARG A 142 15.66 4.97 11.18
C ARG A 142 15.34 6.45 11.33
N ALA A 143 16.31 7.33 11.08
CA ALA A 143 16.09 8.78 11.17
C ALA A 143 14.98 9.24 10.22
N ASP A 144 15.00 8.75 8.98
CA ASP A 144 13.94 9.04 8.00
C ASP A 144 12.61 8.37 8.35
N ALA A 145 12.65 7.13 8.85
CA ALA A 145 11.45 6.43 9.30
C ALA A 145 10.73 7.17 10.44
N MET A 146 11.49 7.79 11.36
CA MET A 146 10.92 8.63 12.44
C MET A 146 10.22 9.89 11.92
N GLN A 147 10.52 10.34 10.69
CA GLN A 147 9.81 11.45 10.05
C GLN A 147 8.53 11.00 9.33
N LEU A 148 8.44 9.71 8.98
CA LEU A 148 7.33 9.12 8.22
C LEU A 148 6.30 8.41 9.10
N LEU A 149 6.68 7.98 10.30
CA LEU A 149 5.85 7.16 11.17
C LEU A 149 5.39 7.91 12.41
N THR A 150 4.24 7.51 12.93
CA THR A 150 3.80 7.95 14.26
C THR A 150 4.57 7.22 15.36
N SER A 151 4.67 7.83 16.55
CA SER A 151 5.28 7.18 17.73
C SER A 151 4.63 5.84 18.07
N LYS A 152 3.31 5.71 17.86
CA LYS A 152 2.57 4.45 18.05
C LYS A 152 3.05 3.36 17.08
N GLN A 153 3.22 3.70 15.81
CA GLN A 153 3.68 2.74 14.79
C GLN A 153 5.14 2.36 15.01
N VAL A 154 5.99 3.31 15.41
CA VAL A 154 7.38 3.01 15.79
C VAL A 154 7.42 2.03 16.96
N PHE A 155 6.59 2.24 17.99
CA PHE A 155 6.47 1.31 19.11
C PHE A 155 6.01 -0.09 18.66
N GLU A 156 5.02 -0.17 17.78
CA GLU A 156 4.54 -1.43 17.22
C GLU A 156 5.60 -2.16 16.39
N LEU A 157 6.44 -1.44 15.64
CA LEU A 157 7.55 -2.04 14.86
C LEU A 157 8.73 -2.47 15.74
N LYS A 158 8.86 -1.92 16.96
CA LYS A 158 9.81 -2.36 17.99
C LYS A 158 9.32 -3.55 18.82
N GLY A 159 8.21 -4.18 18.42
CA GLY A 159 7.62 -5.33 19.09
C GLY A 159 6.42 -5.00 19.99
N GLY A 160 6.02 -3.73 20.09
CA GLY A 160 4.87 -3.31 20.89
C GLY A 160 5.00 -3.72 22.36
N VAL A 161 3.86 -4.00 23.00
CA VAL A 161 3.80 -4.44 24.42
C VAL A 161 4.55 -5.76 24.63
N MET A 162 4.53 -6.67 23.65
CA MET A 162 5.24 -7.95 23.72
C MET A 162 6.76 -7.81 23.60
N GLY A 163 7.25 -6.77 22.92
CA GLY A 163 8.67 -6.41 22.90
C GLY A 163 9.16 -5.90 24.26
N VAL A 164 8.26 -5.32 25.06
CA VAL A 164 8.54 -4.86 26.43
C VAL A 164 8.57 -6.04 27.42
N VAL A 165 7.75 -7.06 27.19
CA VAL A 165 7.71 -8.30 27.99
C VAL A 165 8.49 -9.39 27.26
N LYS A 166 9.83 -9.38 27.39
CA LYS A 166 10.70 -10.40 26.77
C LYS A 166 10.24 -11.83 27.13
N ASN A 167 10.16 -12.70 26.11
CA ASN A 167 10.03 -14.18 26.14
C ASN A 167 8.75 -14.78 25.51
N VAL A 168 8.33 -14.33 24.32
CA VAL A 168 7.45 -15.17 23.48
C VAL A 168 7.91 -15.10 22.01
N SER A 169 8.45 -16.20 21.50
CA SER A 169 8.71 -16.38 20.07
C SER A 169 7.38 -16.54 19.34
N TYR A 170 7.11 -15.67 18.35
CA TYR A 170 5.89 -15.76 17.55
C TYR A 170 6.20 -16.32 16.16
N ASN A 171 5.46 -17.35 15.76
CA ASN A 171 5.32 -17.73 14.36
C ASN A 171 4.36 -16.72 13.72
N LEU A 172 4.91 -15.78 12.93
CA LEU A 172 4.11 -14.82 12.16
C LEU A 172 3.04 -15.56 11.35
N PRO A 173 1.74 -15.19 11.45
CA PRO A 173 0.70 -15.83 10.65
C PRO A 173 0.83 -15.33 9.22
N GLY A 174 1.17 -16.25 8.33
CA GLY A 174 1.45 -16.00 6.92
C GLY A 174 2.75 -16.70 6.56
N GLY A 175 2.65 -17.85 5.89
CA GLY A 175 3.80 -18.59 5.37
C GLY A 175 4.68 -17.66 4.55
N GLY A 176 5.74 -17.13 5.18
CA GLY A 176 6.64 -16.19 4.53
C GLY A 176 7.27 -16.88 3.34
N THR A 177 7.07 -16.32 2.15
CA THR A 177 7.81 -16.75 0.96
C THR A 177 9.31 -16.63 1.25
N ASN A 178 10.14 -17.39 0.51
CA ASN A 178 11.60 -17.33 0.66
C ASN A 178 12.14 -15.88 0.67
N GLY A 179 11.52 -14.97 -0.09
CA GLY A 179 11.87 -13.54 -0.11
C GLY A 179 11.76 -12.84 1.25
N HIS A 180 10.65 -12.99 1.97
CA HIS A 180 10.43 -12.30 3.25
C HIS A 180 11.44 -12.76 4.32
N ASN A 181 11.71 -14.06 4.40
CA ASN A 181 12.67 -14.61 5.36
C ASN A 181 14.11 -14.21 5.01
N ASN A 182 14.46 -14.16 3.72
CA ASN A 182 15.78 -13.72 3.28
C ASN A 182 16.02 -12.24 3.56
N ILE A 183 15.02 -11.38 3.35
CA ILE A 183 15.09 -9.95 3.72
C ILE A 183 15.22 -9.77 5.23
N ARG A 184 14.48 -10.54 6.03
CA ARG A 184 14.62 -10.50 7.50
C ARG A 184 16.04 -10.83 7.93
N ARG A 185 16.64 -11.88 7.36
CA ARG A 185 18.03 -12.27 7.62
C ARG A 185 19.02 -11.14 7.29
N LEU A 186 18.84 -10.44 6.17
CA LEU A 186 19.71 -9.30 5.83
C LEU A 186 19.63 -8.17 6.85
N PHE A 187 18.43 -7.86 7.36
CA PHE A 187 18.29 -6.89 8.44
C PHE A 187 18.96 -7.36 9.73
N GLU A 188 18.85 -8.64 10.08
CA GLU A 188 19.51 -9.20 11.27
C GLU A 188 21.04 -9.09 11.21
N MET A 189 21.62 -9.24 10.02
CA MET A 189 23.06 -9.05 9.80
C MET A 189 23.51 -7.59 10.02
N GLY A 190 22.62 -6.61 9.84
CA GLY A 190 22.82 -5.21 10.24
C GLY A 190 23.76 -4.36 9.38
N SER A 191 24.44 -4.92 8.37
CA SER A 191 25.43 -4.22 7.54
C SER A 191 25.25 -4.39 6.03
N ALA A 192 24.08 -4.86 5.59
CA ALA A 192 23.79 -5.05 4.17
C ALA A 192 23.56 -3.73 3.43
N SER A 193 24.10 -3.61 2.21
CA SER A 193 23.82 -2.46 1.33
C SER A 193 22.42 -2.53 0.73
N TYR A 194 21.94 -1.41 0.18
CA TYR A 194 20.67 -1.37 -0.53
C TYR A 194 20.61 -2.42 -1.66
N GLU A 195 21.69 -2.54 -2.42
CA GLU A 195 21.82 -3.46 -3.56
C GLU A 195 21.75 -4.92 -3.11
N ALA A 196 22.23 -5.23 -1.89
CA ALA A 196 22.07 -6.56 -1.30
C ALA A 196 20.60 -6.88 -0.99
N PHE A 197 19.85 -5.91 -0.46
CA PHE A 197 18.41 -6.05 -0.27
C PHE A 197 17.67 -6.17 -1.61
N GLU A 198 17.97 -5.29 -2.56
CA GLU A 198 17.33 -5.25 -3.87
C GLU A 198 17.49 -6.59 -4.62
N LYS A 199 18.69 -7.17 -4.61
CA LYS A 199 18.97 -8.47 -5.25
C LYS A 199 18.06 -9.61 -4.74
N ILE A 200 17.62 -9.53 -3.49
CA ILE A 200 16.74 -10.54 -2.88
C ILE A 200 15.26 -10.17 -3.04
N ALA A 201 14.93 -8.90 -2.87
CA ALA A 201 13.55 -8.43 -2.87
C ALA A 201 12.97 -8.33 -4.29
N VAL A 202 13.80 -8.02 -5.28
CA VAL A 202 13.40 -7.77 -6.67
C VAL A 202 14.19 -8.72 -7.56
N LEU A 203 13.52 -9.79 -8.01
CA LEU A 203 14.17 -10.79 -8.85
C LEU A 203 14.36 -10.21 -10.26
N ARG A 204 15.57 -10.36 -10.81
CA ARG A 204 15.90 -9.90 -12.18
C ARG A 204 15.53 -10.92 -13.27
N GLU A 205 14.55 -11.76 -12.99
CA GLU A 205 14.00 -12.72 -13.94
C GLU A 205 12.77 -12.14 -14.64
N THR A 206 12.47 -12.61 -15.85
CA THR A 206 11.28 -12.15 -16.57
C THR A 206 10.00 -12.65 -15.88
N PRO A 207 9.02 -11.77 -15.59
CA PRO A 207 7.71 -12.20 -15.10
C PRO A 207 7.07 -13.24 -16.03
N GLN A 208 6.47 -14.25 -15.42
CA GLN A 208 5.73 -15.30 -16.12
C GLN A 208 4.26 -14.89 -16.24
N ILE A 209 3.80 -14.71 -17.47
CA ILE A 209 2.39 -14.47 -17.78
C ILE A 209 1.59 -15.77 -17.53
N LYS A 210 0.64 -15.70 -16.60
CA LYS A 210 -0.29 -16.78 -16.21
C LYS A 210 -1.69 -16.59 -16.75
N ARG A 211 -2.06 -15.36 -17.13
CA ARG A 211 -3.42 -14.98 -17.53
C ARG A 211 -3.39 -14.03 -18.73
N ALA A 212 -3.49 -14.59 -19.93
CA ALA A 212 -3.38 -13.83 -21.18
C ALA A 212 -4.61 -12.96 -21.52
N ASP A 213 -5.71 -13.11 -20.77
CA ASP A 213 -6.95 -12.35 -20.90
C ASP A 213 -6.80 -10.88 -20.46
N PHE A 214 -5.88 -10.63 -19.53
CA PHE A 214 -5.52 -9.28 -19.09
C PHE A 214 -4.43 -8.68 -20.00
N LYS A 215 -4.65 -7.44 -20.46
CA LYS A 215 -3.71 -6.70 -21.31
C LYS A 215 -3.12 -5.52 -20.53
N ASN A 216 -1.87 -5.19 -20.85
CA ASN A 216 -1.08 -4.15 -20.19
C ASN A 216 -1.62 -2.73 -20.40
N ASP A 217 -2.43 -2.50 -21.43
CA ASP A 217 -2.97 -1.20 -21.82
C ASP A 217 -4.48 -1.03 -21.54
N GLN A 218 -5.08 -1.99 -20.83
CA GLN A 218 -6.50 -2.00 -20.49
C GLN A 218 -6.91 -0.83 -19.60
N TRP A 219 -8.07 -0.26 -19.94
CA TRP A 219 -8.73 0.74 -19.10
C TRP A 219 -9.66 0.10 -18.09
N TYR A 220 -9.61 0.59 -16.85
CA TYR A 220 -10.50 0.16 -15.78
C TYR A 220 -11.42 1.30 -15.36
N LYS A 221 -12.72 1.06 -15.47
CA LYS A 221 -13.78 2.03 -15.15
C LYS A 221 -13.95 2.17 -13.64
N GLN A 222 -13.80 3.38 -13.13
CA GLN A 222 -13.96 3.71 -11.72
C GLN A 222 -15.42 4.05 -11.39
N LYS A 223 -15.77 4.05 -10.09
CA LYS A 223 -17.16 4.24 -9.61
C LYS A 223 -17.82 5.53 -10.09
N GLN A 224 -17.05 6.60 -10.28
CA GLN A 224 -17.55 7.91 -10.76
C GLN A 224 -17.40 8.09 -12.28
N ASN A 225 -17.42 7.00 -13.06
CA ASN A 225 -17.39 7.01 -14.53
C ASN A 225 -16.15 7.67 -15.19
N TYR A 226 -15.02 7.70 -14.48
CA TYR A 226 -13.70 7.96 -15.08
C TYR A 226 -12.91 6.65 -15.21
N TYR A 227 -11.81 6.67 -15.94
CA TYR A 227 -11.06 5.48 -16.32
C TYR A 227 -9.60 5.63 -15.93
N VAL A 228 -8.98 4.54 -15.47
CA VAL A 228 -7.57 4.53 -15.06
C VAL A 228 -6.88 3.32 -15.66
N ARG A 229 -5.62 3.49 -16.05
CA ARG A 229 -4.71 2.38 -16.39
C ARG A 229 -3.30 2.65 -15.91
N HIS A 230 -2.53 1.57 -15.70
CA HIS A 230 -1.21 1.60 -15.07
C HIS A 230 -0.18 0.96 -15.99
N PHE A 231 0.93 1.66 -16.20
CA PHE A 231 2.09 1.17 -16.93
C PHE A 231 3.27 1.11 -15.96
N PRO A 232 3.57 -0.05 -15.37
CA PRO A 232 4.73 -0.18 -14.51
C PRO A 232 6.00 -0.04 -15.37
N VAL A 233 6.92 0.83 -14.94
CA VAL A 233 8.22 1.04 -15.60
C VAL A 233 9.30 0.23 -14.89
N SER A 234 9.21 0.15 -13.57
CA SER A 234 10.01 -0.70 -12.66
C SER A 234 9.28 -0.76 -11.31
N TYR A 235 9.80 -1.49 -10.32
CA TYR A 235 9.24 -1.43 -8.97
C TYR A 235 9.30 -0.03 -8.35
N GLN A 236 10.20 0.84 -8.82
CA GLN A 236 10.39 2.20 -8.32
C GLN A 236 9.48 3.23 -9.01
N LYS A 237 8.88 2.88 -10.15
CA LYS A 237 8.13 3.83 -10.97
C LYS A 237 6.95 3.18 -11.69
N VAL A 238 5.79 3.81 -11.56
CA VAL A 238 4.63 3.56 -12.40
C VAL A 238 4.20 4.84 -13.11
N ARG A 239 3.78 4.70 -14.37
CA ARG A 239 3.10 5.75 -15.12
C ARG A 239 1.61 5.46 -15.10
N ILE A 240 0.83 6.42 -14.62
CA ILE A 240 -0.62 6.28 -14.47
C ILE A 240 -1.29 7.21 -15.46
N GLN A 241 -2.25 6.67 -16.19
CA GLN A 241 -3.09 7.43 -17.10
C GLN A 241 -4.53 7.46 -16.57
N VAL A 242 -5.15 8.63 -16.69
CA VAL A 242 -6.52 8.88 -16.24
C VAL A 242 -7.29 9.50 -17.40
N TYR A 243 -8.47 8.98 -17.71
CA TYR A 243 -9.38 9.56 -18.69
C TYR A 243 -10.72 9.88 -18.05
N VAL A 244 -11.18 11.11 -18.28
CA VAL A 244 -12.47 11.62 -17.79
C VAL A 244 -13.27 12.04 -19.02
N PRO A 245 -14.33 11.30 -19.39
CA PRO A 245 -15.19 11.69 -20.50
C PRO A 245 -15.89 13.02 -20.27
N ASP A 246 -16.28 13.65 -21.38
CA ASP A 246 -17.23 14.75 -21.36
C ASP A 246 -18.58 14.30 -20.78
N GLY A 247 -19.25 15.20 -20.06
CA GLY A 247 -20.55 14.94 -19.46
C GLY A 247 -20.53 14.15 -18.14
N VAL A 248 -19.35 13.71 -17.65
CA VAL A 248 -19.23 13.15 -16.30
C VAL A 248 -19.46 14.21 -15.23
N LEU A 249 -18.96 15.43 -15.46
CA LEU A 249 -19.10 16.56 -14.54
C LEU A 249 -20.25 17.47 -14.98
N ASP A 250 -20.91 18.11 -14.00
CA ASP A 250 -21.87 19.19 -14.22
C ASP A 250 -21.18 20.50 -14.67
N SER A 251 -21.97 21.54 -14.95
CA SER A 251 -21.46 22.86 -15.35
C SER A 251 -20.59 23.56 -14.30
N THR A 252 -20.57 23.06 -13.06
CA THR A 252 -19.73 23.54 -11.96
C THR A 252 -18.45 22.71 -11.79
N GLY A 253 -18.23 21.70 -12.62
CA GLY A 253 -17.07 20.80 -12.55
C GLY A 253 -17.19 19.74 -11.45
N LYS A 254 -18.41 19.33 -11.09
CA LYS A 254 -18.67 18.41 -9.97
C LYS A 254 -19.51 17.21 -10.41
N VAL A 255 -19.44 16.12 -9.65
CA VAL A 255 -20.33 14.96 -9.76
C VAL A 255 -21.18 14.92 -8.50
N ALA A 256 -22.50 15.02 -8.65
CA ALA A 256 -23.45 15.01 -7.53
C ALA A 256 -23.09 16.03 -6.41
N GLY A 257 -22.61 17.22 -6.79
CA GLY A 257 -22.25 18.29 -5.85
C GLY A 257 -20.85 18.18 -5.22
N GLU A 258 -20.08 17.14 -5.54
CA GLU A 258 -18.72 16.92 -5.05
C GLU A 258 -17.68 17.01 -6.16
N TYR A 259 -16.46 17.43 -5.83
CA TYR A 259 -15.34 17.38 -6.77
C TYR A 259 -14.99 15.92 -7.08
N LEU A 260 -14.76 15.63 -8.37
CA LEU A 260 -14.18 14.36 -8.76
C LEU A 260 -12.68 14.37 -8.43
N VAL A 261 -12.26 13.53 -7.48
CA VAL A 261 -10.87 13.51 -6.99
C VAL A 261 -10.23 12.16 -7.28
N PHE A 262 -9.03 12.19 -7.86
CA PHE A 262 -8.18 11.02 -8.02
C PHE A 262 -6.94 11.14 -7.13
N ASP A 263 -6.76 10.18 -6.23
CA ASP A 263 -5.54 10.05 -5.43
C ASP A 263 -5.10 8.58 -5.39
N PRO A 264 -3.99 8.23 -6.08
CA PRO A 264 -3.48 6.86 -6.05
C PRO A 264 -2.52 6.61 -4.87
N THR A 265 -2.04 7.64 -4.16
CA THR A 265 -1.07 7.44 -3.08
C THR A 265 -1.71 6.71 -1.91
N GLY A 266 -0.94 5.81 -1.27
CA GLY A 266 -1.45 4.96 -0.20
C GLY A 266 -2.32 3.80 -0.70
N SER A 267 -2.51 3.65 -2.02
CA SER A 267 -3.01 2.43 -2.62
C SER A 267 -1.85 1.56 -3.15
N GLN A 268 -2.19 0.44 -3.79
CA GLN A 268 -1.23 -0.38 -4.52
C GLN A 268 -1.73 -0.69 -5.91
N THR A 269 -0.80 -1.01 -6.80
CA THR A 269 -1.10 -1.67 -8.06
C THR A 269 -0.56 -3.10 -8.05
N ILE A 270 -1.38 -4.04 -8.51
CA ILE A 270 -1.12 -5.47 -8.44
C ILE A 270 -1.14 -6.08 -9.85
N PRO A 271 -0.26 -7.05 -10.16
CA PRO A 271 -0.30 -7.71 -11.46
C PRO A 271 -1.57 -8.56 -11.58
N ALA A 272 -2.26 -8.39 -12.70
CA ALA A 272 -3.45 -9.14 -13.09
C ALA A 272 -3.09 -10.41 -13.87
N ASN A 273 -2.00 -10.35 -14.64
CA ASN A 273 -1.65 -11.38 -15.61
C ASN A 273 -0.41 -12.20 -15.27
N SER A 274 0.43 -11.79 -14.33
CA SER A 274 1.74 -12.40 -14.09
C SER A 274 2.06 -12.63 -12.61
N ASN A 275 3.27 -13.14 -12.35
CA ASN A 275 3.84 -13.27 -11.00
C ASN A 275 4.70 -12.06 -10.59
N ALA A 276 4.61 -10.93 -11.28
CA ALA A 276 5.39 -9.73 -10.98
C ALA A 276 5.07 -9.15 -9.58
N GLN A 277 5.78 -8.08 -9.23
CA GLN A 277 5.71 -7.46 -7.93
C GLN A 277 4.42 -6.65 -7.70
N ARG A 278 3.89 -6.69 -6.48
CA ARG A 278 2.91 -5.69 -6.00
C ARG A 278 3.62 -4.39 -5.64
N LEU A 279 3.06 -3.28 -6.10
CA LEU A 279 3.68 -1.96 -6.01
C LEU A 279 2.82 -1.02 -5.16
N GLY A 280 3.34 -0.58 -4.02
CA GLY A 280 2.72 0.49 -3.23
C GLY A 280 2.96 1.83 -3.92
N ILE A 281 1.92 2.66 -4.05
CA ILE A 281 2.00 3.94 -4.76
C ILE A 281 2.28 5.07 -3.76
N GLY A 282 3.41 5.74 -3.93
CA GLY A 282 3.81 6.95 -3.23
C GLY A 282 3.35 8.23 -3.93
N GLY A 283 4.03 9.34 -3.67
CA GLY A 283 3.78 10.62 -4.35
C GLY A 283 4.25 10.63 -5.82
N PRO A 284 3.85 11.65 -6.60
CA PRO A 284 4.32 11.83 -7.97
C PRO A 284 5.83 12.07 -8.03
N PHE A 285 6.48 11.70 -9.15
CA PHE A 285 7.91 11.99 -9.38
C PHE A 285 8.17 13.48 -9.53
N LEU A 286 7.30 14.16 -10.29
CA LEU A 286 7.31 15.61 -10.46
C LEU A 286 6.12 16.19 -9.71
N ASP A 287 6.39 16.97 -8.67
CA ASP A 287 5.33 17.57 -7.86
C ASP A 287 5.18 19.05 -8.19
N ILE A 288 4.23 19.35 -9.08
CA ILE A 288 3.82 20.72 -9.39
C ILE A 288 2.48 20.95 -8.68
N VAL A 289 2.39 22.02 -7.88
CA VAL A 289 1.15 22.42 -7.22
C VAL A 289 0.78 23.81 -7.73
N ARG A 290 -0.21 23.89 -8.62
CA ARG A 290 -0.68 25.16 -9.18
C ARG A 290 -1.75 25.82 -8.31
N ALA A 291 -2.64 25.03 -7.74
CA ALA A 291 -3.73 25.49 -6.89
C ALA A 291 -4.10 24.41 -5.86
N VAL A 292 -4.50 24.85 -4.66
CA VAL A 292 -5.02 23.97 -3.60
C VAL A 292 -6.47 24.34 -3.31
N ILE A 293 -7.36 23.37 -3.45
CA ILE A 293 -8.80 23.46 -3.20
C ILE A 293 -9.08 22.87 -1.82
N LYS A 294 -9.71 23.69 -0.95
CA LYS A 294 -10.24 23.23 0.32
C LYS A 294 -11.60 22.59 0.11
N ILE A 295 -11.72 21.29 0.36
CA ILE A 295 -12.99 20.58 0.29
C ILE A 295 -13.55 20.50 1.71
N ASN A 296 -14.58 21.30 1.99
CA ASN A 296 -15.32 21.22 3.26
C ASN A 296 -16.23 20.00 3.24
N ASN A 297 -15.68 18.82 3.54
CA ASN A 297 -16.48 17.61 3.71
C ASN A 297 -17.07 17.57 5.13
N ALA A 298 -18.36 17.89 5.27
CA ALA A 298 -19.07 17.74 6.55
C ALA A 298 -19.22 16.26 7.01
N ASN A 299 -18.99 15.29 6.10
CA ASN A 299 -19.26 13.87 6.32
C ASN A 299 -18.02 12.95 6.35
N ASN A 300 -16.82 13.47 6.10
CA ASN A 300 -15.58 12.70 6.28
C ASN A 300 -14.81 13.31 7.46
N PRO A 301 -14.61 12.58 8.57
CA PRO A 301 -13.68 13.06 9.58
C PRO A 301 -12.33 13.29 8.90
N PRO A 302 -11.61 14.38 9.21
CA PRO A 302 -10.31 14.64 8.62
C PRO A 302 -9.45 13.38 8.85
N LYS A 303 -8.87 12.83 7.78
CA LYS A 303 -7.80 11.85 7.91
C LYS A 303 -6.71 12.57 8.70
N LYS A 304 -6.63 12.28 10.01
CA LYS A 304 -5.69 12.93 10.91
C LYS A 304 -4.28 12.67 10.38
N LEU A 305 -3.72 13.64 9.69
CA LEU A 305 -2.27 13.83 9.66
C LEU A 305 -1.81 13.83 11.12
N PRO A 306 -0.83 13.00 11.50
CA PRO A 306 -0.38 12.94 12.88
C PRO A 306 0.16 14.30 13.29
N ASP A 307 -0.45 14.86 14.32
CA ASP A 307 -0.22 16.20 14.85
C ASP A 307 1.22 16.30 15.36
N ASN A 308 2.11 16.90 14.56
CA ASN A 308 3.50 17.08 14.94
C ASN A 308 3.63 18.41 15.70
N LYS A 309 3.12 18.46 16.93
CA LYS A 309 3.27 19.62 17.80
C LYS A 309 3.86 19.27 19.17
N LYS A 310 4.99 19.94 19.41
CA LYS A 310 5.69 20.25 20.66
C LYS A 310 6.72 19.24 21.18
N ASN A 311 7.97 19.45 20.77
CA ASN A 311 9.09 19.42 21.69
C ASN A 311 10.19 20.41 21.28
N ASN A 312 9.92 21.70 21.47
CA ASN A 312 10.98 22.70 21.63
C ASN A 312 10.91 23.20 23.07
N LYS A 313 11.68 22.57 23.95
CA LYS A 313 12.19 23.19 25.16
C LYS A 313 13.70 22.97 25.18
N ILE A 314 14.41 23.99 24.73
CA ILE A 314 15.83 24.18 24.98
C ILE A 314 15.96 24.50 26.48
N PRO A 315 16.70 23.72 27.29
CA PRO A 315 17.01 24.16 28.65
C PRO A 315 18.08 25.25 28.58
N SER A 316 17.70 26.43 29.08
CA SER A 316 18.60 27.55 29.35
C SER A 316 19.68 27.14 30.38
N ARG A 317 20.93 27.43 30.05
CA ARG A 317 22.07 27.44 30.98
C ARG A 317 21.76 28.28 32.22
N VAL A 318 21.98 27.70 33.39
CA VAL A 318 22.74 28.29 34.52
C VAL A 318 23.54 27.17 35.16
#